data_AF-A0A2A5EW98-F1
#
_entry.id   AF-A0A2A5EW98-F1
#
_cell.length_a   1.000
_cell.length_b   1.000
_cell.length_c   1.000
_cell.angle_alpha   90.00
_cell.angle_beta   90.00
_cell.angle_gamma   90.00
#
_symmetry.space_group_name_H-M   'P 1'
#
loop_
_entity.id
_entity.type
_entity.pdbx_description
1 polymer ?
#
loop_
_entity_poly.entity_id
_entity_poly.type
_entity_poly.pdbx_seq_one_letter_code
_entity_poly.pdbx_strand_id
1 'polypeptide(L)'
;MAPLMDGVTAAQLNSDTPCTEWSVQSLINHALAVQAFANSVVGKGTPDMASMGQVDHALPSEGAGAAFKAITDTTLATLKAANLEDTVTTLFGDMPGGNFIMIPITDMAIHKWDLGKATGQDSTIEAGLAELGLMALTGALSGGREGGFFGPEVTIAAAAIIQDRLIAYSGRTP
;
A
#
# COMPACT_ATOMS: atom_id res chain seq x y z
N MET A 1 -9.59 -3.25 0.88
CA MET A 1 -8.78 -4.46 1.14
C MET A 1 -9.43 -5.43 2.12
N ALA A 2 -10.14 -4.98 3.18
CA ALA A 2 -10.75 -5.89 4.17
C ALA A 2 -11.53 -7.09 3.57
N PRO A 3 -12.44 -6.93 2.59
CA PRO A 3 -13.13 -8.09 2.00
C PRO A 3 -12.20 -9.08 1.29
N LEU A 4 -11.11 -8.60 0.67
CA LEU A 4 -10.10 -9.46 0.05
C LEU A 4 -9.33 -10.24 1.13
N MET A 5 -8.98 -9.57 2.24
CA MET A 5 -8.28 -10.20 3.37
C MET A 5 -9.15 -11.28 4.04
N ASP A 6 -10.45 -11.03 4.18
CA ASP A 6 -11.42 -12.02 4.71
C ASP A 6 -11.60 -13.22 3.76
N GLY A 7 -11.40 -13.02 2.46
CA GLY A 7 -11.45 -14.07 1.44
C GLY A 7 -10.18 -14.94 1.35
N VAL A 8 -9.11 -14.59 2.07
CA VAL A 8 -7.86 -15.37 2.06
C VAL A 8 -8.01 -16.63 2.90
N THR A 9 -7.76 -17.77 2.28
CA THR A 9 -7.75 -19.06 2.98
C THR A 9 -6.38 -19.34 3.62
N ALA A 10 -6.34 -20.18 4.66
CA ALA A 10 -5.10 -20.59 5.30
C ALA A 10 -4.09 -21.22 4.32
N ALA A 11 -4.58 -21.94 3.29
CA ALA A 11 -3.73 -22.55 2.27
C ALA A 11 -3.05 -21.51 1.36
N GLN A 12 -3.62 -20.31 1.23
CA GLN A 12 -3.08 -19.24 0.38
C GLN A 12 -2.03 -18.39 1.08
N LEU A 13 -1.90 -18.46 2.41
CA LEU A 13 -1.00 -17.58 3.18
C LEU A 13 0.47 -17.64 2.72
N ASN A 14 0.92 -18.82 2.28
CA ASN A 14 2.27 -19.04 1.78
C ASN A 14 2.38 -18.94 0.24
N SER A 15 1.32 -18.53 -0.45
CA SER A 15 1.37 -18.37 -1.91
C SER A 15 2.18 -17.15 -2.31
N ASP A 16 2.87 -17.26 -3.44
CA ASP A 16 3.61 -16.16 -4.05
C ASP A 16 2.67 -15.01 -4.45
N THR A 17 3.17 -13.78 -4.38
CA THR A 17 2.46 -12.59 -4.87
C THR A 17 3.22 -11.95 -6.03
N PRO A 18 2.59 -11.07 -6.82
CA PRO A 18 3.32 -10.28 -7.82
C PRO A 18 4.38 -9.35 -7.22
N CYS A 19 4.31 -9.02 -5.92
CA CYS A 19 5.41 -8.43 -5.16
C CYS A 19 6.35 -9.57 -4.73
N THR A 20 7.33 -9.87 -5.57
CA THR A 20 8.08 -11.14 -5.54
C THR A 20 8.81 -11.46 -4.24
N GLU A 21 9.04 -10.46 -3.40
CA GLU A 21 9.66 -10.60 -2.08
C GLU A 21 8.71 -11.16 -1.03
N TRP A 22 7.39 -11.12 -1.27
CA TRP A 22 6.38 -11.35 -0.24
C TRP A 22 5.40 -12.46 -0.60
N SER A 23 5.17 -13.32 0.39
CA SER A 23 4.00 -14.20 0.45
C SER A 23 2.72 -13.39 0.67
N VAL A 24 1.55 -14.01 0.47
CA VAL A 24 0.26 -13.41 0.83
C VAL A 24 0.23 -12.95 2.29
N GLN A 25 0.75 -13.75 3.23
CA GLN A 25 0.81 -13.36 4.65
C GLN A 25 1.68 -12.12 4.85
N SER A 26 2.88 -12.12 4.25
CA SER A 26 3.82 -11.00 4.35
C SER A 26 3.19 -9.71 3.80
N LEU A 27 2.50 -9.80 2.67
CA LEU A 27 1.80 -8.66 2.06
C LEU A 27 0.65 -8.13 2.92
N ILE A 28 -0.10 -9.01 3.59
CA ILE A 28 -1.16 -8.59 4.54
C ILE A 28 -0.55 -7.86 5.74
N ASN A 29 0.52 -8.40 6.33
CA ASN A 29 1.21 -7.76 7.44
C ASN A 29 1.77 -6.38 7.04
N HIS A 30 2.36 -6.29 5.84
CA HIS A 30 2.81 -5.02 5.28
C HIS A 30 1.67 -4.00 5.20
N ALA A 31 0.53 -4.38 4.62
CA ALA A 31 -0.62 -3.48 4.49
C ALA A 31 -1.15 -2.98 5.85
N LEU A 32 -1.15 -3.83 6.89
CA LEU A 32 -1.50 -3.44 8.25
C LEU A 32 -0.47 -2.45 8.83
N ALA A 33 0.81 -2.73 8.65
CA ALA A 33 1.90 -1.88 9.12
C ALA A 33 1.91 -0.52 8.43
N VAL A 34 1.67 -0.45 7.12
CA VAL A 34 1.55 0.81 6.36
C VAL A 34 0.41 1.68 6.88
N GLN A 35 -0.75 1.10 7.19
CA GLN A 35 -1.87 1.85 7.78
C GLN A 35 -1.52 2.39 9.16
N ALA A 36 -0.89 1.57 10.01
CA ALA A 36 -0.45 1.99 11.34
C ALA A 36 0.60 3.11 11.28
N PHE A 37 1.56 2.96 10.36
CA PHE A 37 2.57 3.95 10.05
C PHE A 37 1.93 5.27 9.59
N ALA A 38 1.05 5.21 8.59
CA ALA A 38 0.36 6.39 8.06
C ALA A 38 -0.42 7.13 9.15
N ASN A 39 -1.18 6.39 9.96
CA ASN A 39 -1.90 6.94 11.11
C ASN A 39 -0.98 7.67 12.10
N SER A 40 0.16 7.07 12.44
CA SER A 40 1.14 7.67 13.34
C SER A 40 1.70 8.97 12.76
N VAL A 41 2.11 8.98 11.49
CA VAL A 41 2.64 10.18 10.82
C VAL A 41 1.61 11.30 10.77
N VAL A 42 0.38 11.03 10.30
CA VAL A 42 -0.66 12.08 10.22
C VAL A 42 -1.13 12.55 11.60
N GLY A 43 -1.02 11.69 12.61
CA GLY A 43 -1.22 12.03 14.02
C GLY A 43 -0.03 12.74 14.67
N LYS A 44 1.03 13.07 13.92
CA LYS A 44 2.29 13.68 14.39
C LYS A 44 2.97 12.88 15.50
N GLY A 45 2.83 11.55 15.47
CA GLY A 45 3.58 10.61 16.30
C GLY A 45 4.99 10.36 15.76
N THR A 46 5.71 9.46 16.42
CA THR A 46 7.05 9.00 16.02
C THR A 46 6.99 7.51 15.67
N PRO A 47 6.62 7.15 14.42
CA PRO A 47 6.56 5.75 14.03
C PRO A 47 7.93 5.10 13.95
N ASP A 48 7.99 3.79 14.17
CA ASP A 48 9.14 2.99 13.79
C ASP A 48 9.15 2.84 12.26
N MET A 49 10.16 3.43 11.62
CA MET A 49 10.32 3.42 10.17
C MET A 49 10.58 2.01 9.61
N ALA A 50 11.12 1.09 10.42
CA ALA A 50 11.40 -0.28 10.00
C ALA A 50 10.16 -1.19 10.04
N SER A 51 9.09 -0.77 10.73
CA SER A 51 7.91 -1.61 10.97
C SER A 51 7.24 -2.11 9.69
N MET A 52 7.22 -1.30 8.62
CA MET A 52 6.59 -1.69 7.35
C MET A 52 7.30 -2.86 6.66
N GLY A 53 8.59 -3.10 6.95
CA GLY A 53 9.34 -4.25 6.42
C GLY A 53 9.32 -5.49 7.32
N GLN A 54 8.80 -5.39 8.55
CA GLN A 54 8.73 -6.49 9.51
C GLN A 54 7.49 -7.33 9.25
N VAL A 55 7.53 -8.13 8.19
CA VAL A 55 6.35 -8.82 7.65
C VAL A 55 6.28 -10.32 7.99
N ASP A 56 7.35 -10.86 8.57
CA ASP A 56 7.51 -12.29 8.87
C ASP A 56 6.98 -12.65 10.27
N HIS A 57 5.70 -12.38 10.50
CA HIS A 57 5.01 -12.75 11.74
C HIS A 57 3.60 -13.28 11.47
N ALA A 58 3.01 -13.92 12.48
CA ALA A 58 1.64 -14.41 12.38
C ALA A 58 0.65 -13.25 12.20
N LEU A 59 -0.45 -13.51 11.48
CA LEU A 59 -1.56 -12.57 11.38
C LEU A 59 -2.20 -12.30 12.75
N PRO A 60 -2.84 -11.14 12.95
CA PRO A 60 -3.59 -10.84 14.17
C PRO A 60 -4.64 -11.93 14.47
N SER A 61 -4.83 -12.26 15.74
CA SER A 61 -5.71 -13.36 16.15
C SER A 61 -7.19 -13.07 15.89
N GLU A 62 -7.57 -11.80 15.83
CA GLU A 62 -8.87 -11.32 15.39
C GLU A 62 -9.12 -11.48 13.88
N GLY A 63 -8.08 -11.80 13.10
CA GLY A 63 -8.13 -11.94 11.65
C GLY A 63 -7.72 -10.66 10.90
N ALA A 64 -7.17 -10.86 9.70
CA ALA A 64 -6.60 -9.78 8.89
C ALA A 64 -7.61 -8.69 8.49
N GLY A 65 -8.81 -9.06 8.02
CA GLY A 65 -9.80 -8.08 7.60
C GLY A 65 -10.36 -7.25 8.77
N ALA A 66 -10.54 -7.88 9.94
CA ALA A 66 -10.95 -7.18 11.17
C ALA A 66 -9.88 -6.19 11.64
N ALA A 67 -8.62 -6.62 11.71
CA ALA A 67 -7.50 -5.76 12.05
C ALA A 67 -7.35 -4.60 11.05
N PHE A 68 -7.47 -4.88 9.76
CA PHE A 68 -7.40 -3.87 8.70
C PHE A 68 -8.52 -2.84 8.83
N LYS A 69 -9.75 -3.28 9.10
CA LYS A 69 -10.87 -2.38 9.33
C LYS A 69 -10.62 -1.48 10.55
N ALA A 70 -10.16 -2.04 11.67
CA ALA A 70 -9.91 -1.29 12.89
C ALA A 70 -8.86 -0.19 12.69
N ILE A 71 -7.73 -0.50 12.03
CA ILE A 71 -6.71 0.52 11.76
C ILE A 71 -7.17 1.53 10.70
N THR A 72 -7.95 1.10 9.70
CA THR A 72 -8.54 2.01 8.72
C THR A 72 -9.49 3.02 9.39
N ASP A 73 -10.38 2.56 10.27
CA ASP A 73 -11.31 3.41 10.99
C ASP A 73 -10.56 4.44 11.87
N THR A 74 -9.50 4.00 12.54
CA THR A 74 -8.62 4.87 13.34
C THR A 74 -7.93 5.91 12.46
N THR A 75 -7.32 5.49 11.35
CA THR A 75 -6.62 6.38 10.41
C THR A 75 -7.55 7.42 9.82
N LEU A 76 -8.77 7.03 9.44
CA LEU A 76 -9.79 7.95 8.93
C LEU A 76 -10.24 8.95 9.99
N ALA A 77 -10.36 8.55 11.26
CA ALA A 77 -10.67 9.47 12.34
C ALA A 77 -9.54 10.50 12.54
N THR A 78 -8.29 10.06 12.53
CA THR A 78 -7.11 10.93 12.63
C THR A 78 -7.05 11.92 11.48
N LEU A 79 -7.22 11.45 10.24
CA LEU A 79 -7.25 12.30 9.04
C LEU A 79 -8.33 13.38 9.08
N LYS A 80 -9.52 13.05 9.59
CA LYS A 80 -10.63 14.02 9.72
C LYS A 80 -10.34 15.12 10.75
N ALA A 81 -9.50 14.83 11.75
CA ALA A 81 -9.12 15.79 12.78
C ALA A 81 -7.85 16.58 12.43
N ALA A 82 -7.05 16.09 11.48
CA ALA A 82 -5.79 16.71 11.08
C ALA A 82 -5.98 17.90 10.13
N ASN A 83 -5.09 18.89 10.21
CA ASN A 83 -4.90 19.86 9.14
C ASN A 83 -3.89 19.31 8.13
N LEU A 84 -4.33 18.95 6.93
CA LEU A 84 -3.47 18.32 5.91
C LEU A 84 -2.47 19.29 5.27
N GLU A 85 -2.60 20.59 5.51
CA GLU A 85 -1.59 21.58 5.12
C GLU A 85 -0.39 21.61 6.06
N ASP A 86 -0.54 21.10 7.29
CA ASP A 86 0.56 21.05 8.25
C ASP A 86 1.67 20.13 7.73
N THR A 87 2.91 20.53 8.00
CA THR A 87 4.08 19.71 7.72
C THR A 87 4.15 18.52 8.67
N VAL A 88 4.42 17.33 8.11
CA VAL A 88 4.71 16.09 8.82
C VAL A 88 6.09 15.58 8.42
N THR A 89 6.78 14.93 9.35
CA THR A 89 8.07 14.28 9.09
C THR A 89 7.84 12.85 8.63
N THR A 90 8.46 12.48 7.49
CA THR A 90 8.25 11.18 6.82
C THR A 90 9.59 10.53 6.46
N LEU A 91 9.58 9.29 5.95
CA LEU A 91 10.80 8.66 5.39
C LEU A 91 11.33 9.39 4.14
N PHE A 92 10.51 10.20 3.49
CA PHE A 92 10.85 10.93 2.28
C PHE A 92 11.22 12.40 2.58
N GLY A 93 11.34 12.76 3.86
CA GLY A 93 11.54 14.13 4.33
C GLY A 93 10.25 14.80 4.79
N ASP A 94 10.38 16.07 5.17
CA ASP A 94 9.27 16.89 5.64
C ASP A 94 8.39 17.33 4.46
N MET A 95 7.07 17.14 4.58
CA MET A 95 6.10 17.54 3.56
C MET A 95 4.70 17.79 4.14
N PRO A 96 3.80 18.46 3.40
CA PRO A 96 2.40 18.59 3.83
C PRO A 96 1.75 17.21 4.02
N GLY A 97 0.95 17.05 5.07
CA GLY A 97 0.25 15.79 5.38
C GLY A 97 -0.63 15.30 4.21
N GLY A 98 -1.24 16.22 3.47
CA GLY A 98 -2.02 15.91 2.27
C GLY A 98 -1.18 15.32 1.13
N ASN A 99 0.09 15.70 1.00
CA ASN A 99 0.99 15.09 0.03
C ASN A 99 1.44 13.71 0.52
N PHE A 100 1.77 13.60 1.81
CA PHE A 100 2.20 12.34 2.41
C PHE A 100 1.14 11.25 2.25
N ILE A 101 -0.15 11.53 2.54
CA ILE A 101 -1.19 10.50 2.54
C ILE A 101 -1.44 9.86 1.16
N MET A 102 -1.05 10.54 0.08
CA MET A 102 -1.12 9.98 -1.27
C MET A 102 -0.24 8.74 -1.44
N ILE A 103 0.86 8.65 -0.69
CA ILE A 103 1.81 7.54 -0.75
C ILE A 103 1.18 6.23 -0.21
N PRO A 104 0.73 6.14 1.06
CA PRO A 104 0.10 4.92 1.57
C PRO A 104 -1.22 4.59 0.85
N ILE A 105 -1.95 5.58 0.31
CA ILE A 105 -3.12 5.32 -0.54
C ILE A 105 -2.73 4.55 -1.82
N THR A 106 -1.64 4.99 -2.47
CA THR A 106 -1.15 4.38 -3.71
C THR A 106 -0.59 2.98 -3.45
N ASP A 107 0.21 2.84 -2.39
CA ASP A 107 0.72 1.56 -1.89
C ASP A 107 -0.42 0.55 -1.68
N MET A 108 -1.46 0.96 -0.95
CA MET A 108 -2.63 0.13 -0.68
C MET A 108 -3.38 -0.27 -1.94
N ALA A 109 -3.47 0.62 -2.94
CA ALA A 109 -4.13 0.33 -4.20
C ALA A 109 -3.38 -0.76 -4.99
N ILE A 110 -2.04 -0.66 -5.04
CA ILE A 110 -1.18 -1.64 -5.71
C ILE A 110 -1.21 -2.98 -4.96
N HIS A 111 -1.10 -2.98 -3.63
CA HIS A 111 -1.13 -4.22 -2.86
C HIS A 111 -2.52 -4.87 -2.77
N LYS A 112 -3.60 -4.11 -2.93
CA LYS A 112 -4.93 -4.69 -3.20
C LYS A 112 -4.90 -5.51 -4.49
N TRP A 113 -4.31 -4.97 -5.55
CA TRP A 113 -4.18 -5.68 -6.84
C TRP A 113 -3.30 -6.93 -6.69
N ASP A 114 -2.16 -6.83 -6.01
CA ASP A 114 -1.28 -7.98 -5.72
C ASP A 114 -2.03 -9.10 -5.01
N LEU A 115 -2.75 -8.75 -3.93
CA LEU A 115 -3.52 -9.70 -3.14
C LEU A 115 -4.63 -10.34 -3.96
N GLY A 116 -5.35 -9.55 -4.75
CA GLY A 116 -6.40 -10.04 -5.65
C GLY A 116 -5.84 -11.07 -6.65
N LYS A 117 -4.73 -10.74 -7.32
CA LYS A 117 -4.06 -11.63 -8.28
C LYS A 117 -3.56 -12.92 -7.61
N ALA A 118 -2.89 -12.81 -6.46
CA ALA A 118 -2.32 -13.96 -5.75
C ALA A 118 -3.39 -14.94 -5.24
N THR A 119 -4.59 -14.43 -4.93
CA THR A 119 -5.65 -15.23 -4.31
C THR A 119 -6.81 -15.56 -5.25
N GLY A 120 -6.72 -15.16 -6.53
CA GLY A 120 -7.78 -15.38 -7.52
C GLY A 120 -9.04 -14.55 -7.26
N GLN A 121 -8.93 -13.48 -6.50
CA GLN A 121 -10.01 -12.55 -6.18
C GLN A 121 -10.01 -11.33 -7.13
N ASP A 122 -11.00 -10.45 -7.01
CA ASP A 122 -11.05 -9.21 -7.78
C ASP A 122 -9.82 -8.33 -7.51
N SER A 123 -9.07 -8.05 -8.58
CA SER A 123 -7.87 -7.21 -8.56
C SER A 123 -8.12 -5.83 -9.18
N THR A 124 -9.37 -5.46 -9.48
CA THR A 124 -9.70 -4.18 -10.11
C THR A 124 -9.35 -3.00 -9.21
N ILE A 125 -8.61 -2.04 -9.77
CA ILE A 125 -8.34 -0.71 -9.23
C ILE A 125 -9.21 0.29 -10.01
N GLU A 126 -9.98 1.08 -9.27
CA GLU A 126 -10.78 2.16 -9.85
C GLU A 126 -9.91 3.12 -10.66
N ALA A 127 -10.37 3.50 -11.85
CA ALA A 127 -9.56 4.25 -12.80
C ALA A 127 -9.01 5.57 -12.23
N GLY A 128 -9.83 6.30 -11.46
CA GLY A 128 -9.39 7.54 -10.80
C GLY A 128 -8.35 7.30 -9.70
N LEU A 129 -8.43 6.17 -8.99
CA LEU A 129 -7.42 5.79 -7.99
C LEU A 129 -6.11 5.37 -8.66
N ALA A 130 -6.20 4.68 -9.80
CA ALA A 130 -5.04 4.33 -10.60
C ALA A 130 -4.33 5.58 -11.18
N GLU A 131 -5.10 6.55 -11.69
CA GLU A 131 -4.57 7.83 -12.18
C GLU A 131 -3.89 8.63 -11.07
N LEU A 132 -4.55 8.75 -9.92
CA LEU A 132 -4.02 9.36 -8.71
C LEU A 132 -2.72 8.69 -8.25
N GLY A 133 -2.69 7.36 -8.24
CA GLY A 133 -1.49 6.60 -7.89
C GLY A 133 -0.35 6.86 -8.85
N LEU A 134 -0.62 6.89 -10.16
CA LEU A 134 0.40 7.18 -11.16
C LEU A 134 0.96 8.59 -10.97
N MET A 135 0.11 9.60 -10.71
CA MET A 135 0.57 10.96 -10.38
C MET A 135 1.42 11.00 -9.12
N ALA A 136 0.99 10.35 -8.03
CA ALA A 136 1.73 10.29 -6.77
C ALA A 136 3.12 9.67 -6.95
N LEU A 137 3.21 8.57 -7.71
CA LEU A 137 4.49 7.93 -7.98
C LEU A 137 5.38 8.75 -8.90
N THR A 138 4.83 9.43 -9.92
CA THR A 138 5.63 10.28 -10.83
C THR A 138 6.35 11.43 -10.12
N GLY A 139 5.78 11.96 -9.03
CA GLY A 139 6.41 13.01 -8.21
C GLY A 139 7.48 12.51 -7.22
N ALA A 140 7.40 11.24 -6.79
CA ALA A 140 8.27 10.63 -5.77
C ALA A 140 9.41 9.76 -6.35
N LEU A 141 9.56 9.77 -7.68
CA LEU A 141 10.20 8.74 -8.52
C LEU A 141 11.62 8.31 -8.18
N SER A 142 12.55 9.25 -8.08
CA SER A 142 13.98 8.91 -8.00
C SER A 142 14.28 8.23 -6.66
N GLY A 143 13.83 8.84 -5.56
CA GLY A 143 14.06 8.30 -4.22
C GLY A 143 13.39 6.95 -3.98
N GLY A 144 12.18 6.74 -4.51
CA GLY A 144 11.43 5.50 -4.30
C GLY A 144 12.11 4.27 -4.92
N ARG A 145 12.58 4.40 -6.17
CA ARG A 145 13.23 3.30 -6.91
C ARG A 145 14.66 3.06 -6.44
N GLU A 146 15.42 4.12 -6.15
CA GLU A 146 16.76 4.01 -5.54
C GLU A 146 16.72 3.39 -4.15
N GLY A 147 15.65 3.66 -3.39
CA GLY A 147 15.40 3.07 -2.06
C GLY A 147 14.90 1.63 -2.08
N GLY A 148 14.65 1.04 -3.25
CA GLY A 148 14.20 -0.35 -3.38
C GLY A 148 12.70 -0.57 -3.12
N PHE A 149 11.90 0.49 -3.02
CA PHE A 149 10.45 0.38 -2.80
C PHE A 149 9.68 -0.04 -4.07
N PHE A 150 10.28 0.13 -5.25
CA PHE A 150 9.69 -0.27 -6.54
C PHE A 150 10.71 -1.06 -7.38
N GLY A 151 10.26 -2.18 -7.95
CA GLY A 151 11.01 -2.93 -8.97
C GLY A 151 11.06 -2.17 -10.31
N PRO A 152 11.94 -2.54 -11.26
CA PRO A 152 12.10 -1.85 -12.55
C PRO A 152 10.78 -1.68 -13.30
N GLU A 153 10.53 -0.50 -13.85
CA GLU A 153 9.32 -0.24 -14.63
C GLU A 153 9.19 -1.24 -15.79
N VAL A 154 7.99 -1.81 -15.94
CA VAL A 154 7.68 -2.76 -17.00
C VAL A 154 7.15 -1.99 -18.22
N THR A 155 7.76 -2.23 -19.38
CA THR A 155 7.27 -1.62 -20.63
C THR A 155 5.97 -2.28 -21.07
N ILE A 156 4.92 -1.48 -21.27
CA ILE A 156 3.62 -1.93 -21.78
C ILE A 156 3.17 -1.06 -22.96
N ALA A 157 2.11 -1.49 -23.65
CA ALA A 157 1.54 -0.72 -24.75
C ALA A 157 1.04 0.65 -24.29
N ALA A 158 1.29 1.71 -25.08
CA ALA A 158 0.85 3.06 -24.75
C ALA A 158 -0.69 3.20 -24.62
N ALA A 159 -1.44 2.30 -25.26
CA ALA A 159 -2.91 2.24 -25.19
C ALA A 159 -3.44 1.38 -24.02
N ALA A 160 -2.56 0.87 -23.14
CA ALA A 160 -2.98 0.11 -21.97
C ALA A 160 -3.86 0.95 -21.04
N ILE A 161 -4.79 0.30 -20.36
CA ILE A 161 -5.67 0.97 -19.40
C ILE A 161 -4.86 1.54 -18.23
N ILE A 162 -5.41 2.53 -17.54
CA ILE A 162 -4.67 3.28 -16.51
C ILE A 162 -4.20 2.41 -15.34
N GLN A 163 -4.97 1.36 -14.99
CA GLN A 163 -4.56 0.37 -13.99
C GLN A 163 -3.26 -0.32 -14.40
N ASP A 164 -3.21 -0.89 -15.59
CA ASP A 164 -2.03 -1.62 -16.08
C ASP A 164 -0.81 -0.71 -16.14
N ARG A 165 -1.02 0.57 -16.50
CA ARG A 165 0.04 1.59 -16.46
C ARG A 165 0.57 1.79 -15.04
N LEU A 166 -0.30 1.96 -14.03
CA LEU A 166 0.14 2.07 -12.63
C LEU A 166 0.89 0.81 -12.16
N ILE A 167 0.36 -0.37 -12.44
CA ILE A 167 0.96 -1.65 -12.05
C ILE A 167 2.33 -1.84 -12.70
N ALA A 168 2.42 -1.62 -14.02
CA ALA A 168 3.67 -1.67 -14.76
C ALA A 168 4.70 -0.65 -14.24
N TYR A 169 4.24 0.55 -13.90
CA TYR A 169 5.07 1.61 -13.35
C TYR A 169 5.70 1.25 -11.99
N SER A 170 4.92 0.55 -11.15
CA SER A 170 5.37 0.04 -9.85
C SER A 170 6.38 -1.13 -9.95
N GLY A 171 6.60 -1.64 -11.16
CA GLY A 171 7.52 -2.74 -11.46
C GLY A 171 6.90 -4.13 -11.52
N ARG A 172 5.56 -4.22 -11.52
CA ARG A 172 4.81 -5.47 -11.65
C ARG A 172 4.39 -5.71 -13.09
N THR A 173 4.11 -6.95 -13.44
CA THR A 173 3.51 -7.29 -14.75
C THR A 173 2.00 -7.40 -14.61
N PRO A 174 1.19 -6.53 -15.26
CA PRO A 174 -0.28 -6.56 -15.20
C PRO A 174 -0.92 -7.89 -15.65
#